data_AF-A0A7J2NET9-F1
#
_entry.id   AF-A0A7J2NET9-F1
#
_cell.length_a   1.000
_cell.length_b   1.000
_cell.length_c   1.000
_cell.angle_alpha   90.00
_cell.angle_beta   90.00
_cell.angle_gamma   90.00
#
_symmetry.space_group_name_H-M   'P 1'
#
loop_
_entity.id
_entity.type
_entity.pdbx_description
1 polymer ?
#
loop_
_entity_poly.entity_id
_entity_poly.type
_entity_poly.pdbx_seq_one_letter_code
_entity_poly.pdbx_strand_id
1 'polypeptide(L)'
;MKELARAIGIDDAPFDKWNDRKAILIGTILQGNAQVDGFLKSEVDIDGDDATDILCKMITSSRFFSQLRVIFLDGVSVAGFNVLSPDEINDRTKIPVIAIMRKKPVPEEMAKALKRLGMDKKTGLLKTLPEPVKHNKVFFQAFGITQHEARQAIDLFTLSSEIPEPLRISHMIGQMLKFNESKGQA
;
A
#
# COMPACT_ATOMS: atom_id res chain seq x y z
N MET A 1 0.92 -0.09 19.99
CA MET A 1 1.25 1.31 19.57
C MET A 1 0.43 2.32 20.36
N LYS A 2 0.88 3.58 20.51
CA LYS A 2 0.12 4.65 21.20
C LYS A 2 -1.02 5.18 20.32
N GLU A 3 -2.14 5.61 20.91
CA GLU A 3 -3.33 6.16 20.23
C GLU A 3 -3.05 7.39 19.33
N LEU A 4 -1.95 8.11 19.55
CA LEU A 4 -1.57 9.30 18.77
C LEU A 4 -0.63 8.98 17.59
N ALA A 5 -0.44 7.71 17.25
CA ALA A 5 0.41 7.33 16.12
C ALA A 5 -0.22 7.80 14.79
N ARG A 6 0.61 8.28 13.86
CA ARG A 6 0.19 8.55 12.48
C ARG A 6 0.54 7.38 11.58
N ALA A 7 -0.42 6.94 10.78
CA ALA A 7 -0.20 6.02 9.68
C ALA A 7 -0.36 6.74 8.35
N ILE A 8 0.26 6.19 7.32
CA ILE A 8 -0.06 6.51 5.94
C ILE A 8 -0.58 5.26 5.23
N GLY A 9 -1.69 5.37 4.52
CA GLY A 9 -2.19 4.32 3.62
C GLY A 9 -1.94 4.69 2.18
N ILE A 10 -1.32 3.79 1.42
CA ILE A 10 -0.96 3.98 0.02
C ILE A 10 -1.82 3.10 -0.88
N ASP A 11 -2.48 3.71 -1.86
CA ASP A 11 -3.23 3.03 -2.92
C ASP A 11 -3.07 3.78 -4.25
N ASP A 12 -3.27 3.11 -5.39
CA ASP A 12 -3.27 3.74 -6.70
C ASP A 12 -4.68 3.98 -7.25
N ALA A 13 -4.86 5.09 -7.95
CA ALA A 13 -6.11 5.41 -8.61
C ALA A 13 -6.33 4.49 -9.82
N PRO A 14 -7.58 4.13 -10.15
CA PRO A 14 -7.86 3.35 -11.33
C PRO A 14 -7.34 4.03 -12.60
N PHE A 15 -6.70 3.25 -13.46
CA PHE A 15 -6.08 3.72 -14.70
C PHE A 15 -6.49 2.83 -15.88
N ASP A 16 -6.39 3.37 -17.09
CA ASP A 16 -6.58 2.62 -18.33
C ASP A 16 -5.24 2.07 -18.78
N LYS A 17 -5.05 0.76 -18.64
CA LYS A 17 -3.79 0.07 -18.99
C LYS A 17 -3.36 0.26 -20.45
N TRP A 18 -4.26 0.59 -21.36
CA TRP A 18 -3.96 0.74 -22.78
C TRP A 18 -3.73 2.18 -23.22
N ASN A 19 -4.29 3.14 -22.50
CA ASN A 19 -4.26 4.55 -22.87
C ASN A 19 -3.39 5.40 -21.93
N ASP A 20 -3.30 5.02 -20.66
CA ASP A 20 -2.51 5.73 -19.67
C ASP A 20 -1.08 5.17 -19.63
N ARG A 21 -0.10 6.05 -19.39
CA ARG A 21 1.30 5.66 -19.15
C ARG A 21 1.68 5.64 -17.69
N LYS A 22 0.95 6.41 -16.87
CA LYS A 22 1.19 6.56 -15.44
C LYS A 22 -0.11 6.35 -14.67
N ALA A 23 0.02 5.80 -13.47
CA ALA A 23 -1.05 5.75 -12.49
C ALA A 23 -0.78 6.75 -11.37
N ILE A 24 -1.84 7.32 -10.81
CA ILE A 24 -1.73 8.24 -9.67
C ILE A 24 -1.60 7.40 -8.40
N LEU A 25 -0.55 7.65 -7.62
CA LEU A 25 -0.38 7.09 -6.28
C LEU A 25 -0.90 8.08 -5.24
N ILE A 26 -1.69 7.59 -4.29
CA ILE A 26 -2.33 8.41 -3.26
C ILE A 26 -1.89 7.90 -1.89
N GLY A 27 -1.45 8.83 -1.05
CA GLY A 27 -1.16 8.56 0.36
C GLY A 27 -2.11 9.32 1.27
N THR A 28 -2.85 8.65 2.13
CA THR A 28 -3.69 9.30 3.15
C THR A 28 -3.05 9.15 4.50
N ILE A 29 -2.89 10.25 5.22
CA ILE A 29 -2.28 10.30 6.55
C ILE A 29 -3.39 10.45 7.58
N LEU A 30 -3.51 9.48 8.49
CA LEU A 30 -4.39 9.59 9.66
C LEU A 30 -3.60 9.55 10.96
N GLN A 31 -4.13 10.28 11.94
CA GLN A 31 -3.85 10.08 13.35
C GLN A 31 -4.95 9.19 13.96
N GLY A 32 -4.55 8.05 14.51
CA GLY A 32 -5.51 7.01 14.91
C GLY A 32 -6.37 6.54 13.73
N ASN A 33 -7.61 6.14 13.98
CA ASN A 33 -8.52 5.61 12.94
C ASN A 33 -9.54 6.61 12.37
N ALA A 34 -9.54 7.87 12.82
CA ALA A 34 -10.61 8.81 12.44
C ALA A 34 -10.14 10.19 11.98
N GLN A 35 -8.98 10.68 12.45
CA GLN A 35 -8.54 12.04 12.13
C GLN A 35 -7.63 12.04 10.91
N VAL A 36 -8.10 12.61 9.81
CA VAL A 36 -7.29 12.83 8.60
C VAL A 36 -6.45 14.09 8.77
N ASP A 37 -5.12 13.94 8.67
CA ASP A 37 -4.16 15.04 8.81
C ASP A 37 -3.67 15.57 7.46
N GLY A 38 -3.73 14.75 6.41
CA GLY A 38 -3.32 15.19 5.08
C GLY A 38 -3.27 14.08 4.05
N PHE A 39 -2.97 14.50 2.81
CA PHE A 39 -2.86 13.63 1.65
C PHE A 39 -1.55 13.90 0.92
N LEU A 40 -1.00 12.87 0.30
CA LEU A 40 0.12 12.92 -0.63
C LEU A 40 -0.34 12.39 -1.98
N LYS A 41 0.25 12.92 -3.05
CA LYS A 41 0.04 12.47 -4.43
C LYS A 41 1.40 12.29 -5.09
N SER A 42 1.55 11.22 -5.85
CA SER A 42 2.61 11.06 -6.85
C SER A 42 2.07 10.33 -8.07
N GLU A 43 2.93 10.07 -9.05
CA GLU A 43 2.62 9.29 -10.25
C GLU A 43 3.72 8.27 -10.49
N VAL A 44 3.36 7.04 -10.83
CA VAL A 44 4.27 5.92 -11.12
C VAL A 44 4.00 5.38 -12.52
N ASP A 45 4.99 4.79 -13.17
CA ASP A 45 4.78 4.15 -14.47
C ASP A 45 3.91 2.90 -14.35
N ILE A 46 2.96 2.72 -15.27
CA ILE A 46 2.12 1.52 -15.30
C ILE A 46 2.97 0.31 -15.68
N ASP A 47 2.86 -0.75 -14.89
CA ASP A 47 3.71 -1.95 -14.97
C ASP A 47 5.24 -1.67 -14.94
N GLY A 48 5.65 -0.46 -14.52
CA GLY A 48 7.04 -0.01 -14.44
C GLY A 48 7.83 -0.63 -13.29
N ASP A 49 9.00 -0.08 -13.01
CA ASP A 49 9.90 -0.52 -11.92
C ASP A 49 10.28 0.65 -10.98
N ASP A 50 9.56 1.78 -11.07
CA ASP A 50 9.82 3.03 -10.35
C ASP A 50 9.01 3.20 -9.06
N ALA A 51 8.05 2.31 -8.76
CA ALA A 51 7.11 2.53 -7.66
C ALA A 51 7.77 2.65 -6.29
N THR A 52 8.77 1.81 -5.98
CA THR A 52 9.48 1.84 -4.70
C THR A 52 10.20 3.18 -4.50
N ASP A 53 10.91 3.65 -5.53
CA ASP A 53 11.64 4.91 -5.51
C ASP A 53 10.71 6.10 -5.32
N ILE A 54 9.63 6.12 -6.09
CA ILE A 54 8.66 7.21 -6.07
C ILE A 54 7.91 7.25 -4.73
N LEU A 55 7.50 6.10 -4.21
CA LEU A 55 6.86 5.99 -2.90
C LEU A 55 7.79 6.49 -1.79
N CYS A 56 9.05 6.04 -1.76
CA CYS A 56 10.02 6.50 -0.77
C CYS A 56 10.24 8.00 -0.85
N LYS A 57 10.38 8.57 -2.06
CA LYS A 57 10.54 10.01 -2.26
C LYS A 57 9.29 10.79 -1.81
N MET A 58 8.11 10.31 -2.17
CA MET A 58 6.83 10.91 -1.78
C MET A 58 6.70 10.97 -0.25
N ILE A 59 7.05 9.90 0.46
CA ILE A 59 6.99 9.84 1.92
C ILE A 59 8.07 10.72 2.57
N THR A 60 9.33 10.60 2.16
CA THR A 60 10.47 11.27 2.81
C THR A 60 10.49 12.78 2.57
N SER A 61 9.93 13.27 1.47
CA SER A 61 9.79 14.71 1.19
C SER A 61 8.59 15.37 1.88
N SER A 62 7.72 14.57 2.52
CA SER A 62 6.52 15.06 3.19
C SER A 62 6.85 15.74 4.52
N ARG A 63 6.15 16.85 4.81
CA ARG A 63 6.18 17.50 6.14
C ARG A 63 5.75 16.56 7.29
N PHE A 64 5.03 15.49 6.97
CA PHE A 64 4.51 14.52 7.92
C PHE A 64 5.50 13.38 8.23
N PHE A 65 6.58 13.25 7.46
CA PHE A 65 7.50 12.10 7.49
C PHE A 65 7.96 11.73 8.91
N SER A 66 8.43 12.72 9.69
CA SER A 66 8.96 12.50 11.04
C SER A 66 7.91 11.98 12.05
N GLN A 67 6.63 12.07 11.72
CA GLN A 67 5.52 11.72 12.59
C GLN A 67 4.87 10.37 12.22
N LEU A 68 5.15 9.85 11.02
CA LEU A 68 4.65 8.56 10.57
C LEU A 68 5.27 7.43 11.40
N ARG A 69 4.46 6.42 11.71
CA ARG A 69 4.84 5.26 12.52
C ARG A 69 4.57 3.93 11.82
N VAL A 70 3.74 3.93 10.79
CA VAL A 70 3.45 2.74 9.98
C VAL A 70 2.99 3.16 8.59
N ILE A 71 3.39 2.39 7.59
CA ILE A 71 2.95 2.50 6.20
C ILE A 71 2.06 1.28 5.91
N PHE A 72 0.83 1.51 5.47
CA PHE A 72 -0.05 0.49 4.94
C PHE A 72 -0.04 0.55 3.41
N LEU A 73 0.04 -0.61 2.75
CA LEU A 73 -0.04 -0.76 1.30
C LEU A 73 -1.23 -1.65 0.93
N ASP A 74 -1.95 -1.35 -0.16
CA ASP A 74 -2.93 -2.29 -0.74
C ASP A 74 -2.20 -3.33 -1.60
N GLY A 75 -1.74 -4.41 -0.96
CA GLY A 75 -0.85 -5.39 -1.56
C GLY A 75 0.60 -4.90 -1.74
N VAL A 76 1.34 -5.60 -2.59
CA VAL A 76 2.78 -5.38 -2.84
C VAL A 76 3.06 -4.90 -4.27
N SER A 77 2.02 -4.48 -4.98
CA SER A 77 2.09 -3.99 -6.35
C SER A 77 1.08 -2.87 -6.51
N VAL A 78 1.50 -1.80 -7.18
CA VAL A 78 0.64 -0.68 -7.58
C VAL A 78 0.68 -0.55 -9.09
N ALA A 79 -0.24 0.21 -9.67
CA ALA A 79 -0.22 0.53 -11.10
C ALA A 79 -0.13 -0.72 -12.00
N GLY A 80 -0.83 -1.79 -11.60
CA GLY A 80 -0.72 -3.11 -12.22
C GLY A 80 0.42 -3.91 -11.62
N PHE A 81 1.47 -4.17 -12.40
CA PHE A 81 2.61 -5.00 -12.01
C PHE A 81 3.86 -4.18 -11.64
N ASN A 82 3.69 -2.94 -11.17
CA ASN A 82 4.79 -2.16 -10.61
C ASN A 82 5.01 -2.59 -9.16
N VAL A 83 5.86 -3.60 -8.99
CA VAL A 83 6.07 -4.32 -7.73
C VAL A 83 6.87 -3.45 -6.78
N LEU A 84 6.32 -3.24 -5.58
CA LEU A 84 6.99 -2.58 -4.48
C LEU A 84 7.96 -3.55 -3.79
N SER A 85 9.04 -3.02 -3.23
CA SER A 85 9.93 -3.73 -2.32
C SER A 85 9.70 -3.25 -0.89
N PRO A 86 8.85 -3.92 -0.09
CA PRO A 86 8.53 -3.45 1.27
C PRO A 86 9.74 -3.38 2.21
N ASP A 87 10.69 -4.31 2.06
CA ASP A 87 11.97 -4.28 2.79
C ASP A 87 12.78 -3.02 2.44
N GLU A 88 12.88 -2.67 1.16
CA GLU A 88 13.60 -1.47 0.74
C GLU A 88 12.89 -0.19 1.20
N ILE A 89 11.56 -0.16 1.17
CA ILE A 89 10.77 0.94 1.71
C ILE A 89 11.05 1.09 3.21
N ASN A 90 11.04 -0.01 3.95
CA ASN A 90 11.38 0.01 5.38
C ASN A 90 12.81 0.52 5.60
N ASP A 91 13.77 0.05 4.81
CA ASP A 91 15.16 0.43 4.93
C ASP A 91 15.40 1.92 4.64
N ARG A 92 14.72 2.49 3.66
CA ARG A 92 14.90 3.90 3.26
C ARG A 92 14.13 4.86 4.15
N THR A 93 12.94 4.47 4.59
CA THR A 93 12.08 5.33 5.40
C THR A 93 12.28 5.15 6.90
N LYS A 94 12.81 3.99 7.32
CA LYS A 94 12.86 3.51 8.71
C LYS A 94 11.48 3.42 9.38
N ILE A 95 10.42 3.34 8.58
CA ILE A 95 9.04 3.17 9.03
C ILE A 95 8.60 1.74 8.73
N PRO A 96 8.00 1.00 9.69
CA PRO A 96 7.35 -0.28 9.45
C PRO A 96 6.39 -0.27 8.26
N VAL A 97 6.42 -1.33 7.45
CA VAL A 97 5.53 -1.50 6.31
C VAL A 97 4.64 -2.72 6.52
N ILE A 98 3.34 -2.54 6.26
CA ILE A 98 2.33 -3.60 6.33
C ILE A 98 1.57 -3.62 5.02
N ALA A 99 1.80 -4.65 4.20
CA ALA A 99 1.00 -4.89 3.01
C ALA A 99 -0.29 -5.63 3.42
N ILE A 100 -1.44 -5.12 3.00
CA ILE A 100 -2.77 -5.63 3.32
C ILE A 100 -3.39 -6.24 2.05
N MET A 101 -4.01 -7.41 2.17
CA MET A 101 -4.73 -8.05 1.07
C MET A 101 -6.07 -8.58 1.57
N ARG A 102 -7.17 -8.26 0.87
CA ARG A 102 -8.52 -8.77 1.23
C ARG A 102 -8.68 -10.27 0.97
N LYS A 103 -7.89 -10.81 0.04
CA LYS A 103 -7.87 -12.25 -0.30
C LYS A 103 -6.46 -12.79 -0.13
N LYS A 104 -6.35 -14.06 0.25
CA LYS A 104 -5.05 -14.73 0.29
C LYS A 104 -4.47 -14.72 -1.13
N PRO A 105 -3.28 -14.13 -1.37
CA PRO A 105 -2.68 -14.21 -2.69
C PRO A 105 -2.36 -15.66 -3.00
N VAL A 106 -2.49 -16.04 -4.28
CA VAL A 106 -2.16 -17.36 -4.79
C VAL A 106 -0.82 -17.23 -5.53
N PRO A 107 0.31 -17.63 -4.92
CA PRO A 107 1.65 -17.37 -5.48
C PRO A 107 1.82 -17.91 -6.90
N GLU A 108 1.21 -19.06 -7.18
CA GLU A 108 1.24 -19.68 -8.52
C GLU A 108 0.53 -18.85 -9.58
N GLU A 109 -0.61 -18.23 -9.26
CA GLU A 109 -1.34 -17.37 -10.19
C GLU A 109 -0.56 -16.08 -10.45
N MET A 110 0.02 -15.50 -9.40
CA MET A 110 0.84 -14.30 -9.51
C MET A 110 2.11 -14.54 -10.34
N ALA A 111 2.80 -15.66 -10.12
CA ALA A 111 3.96 -16.06 -10.93
C ALA A 111 3.59 -16.34 -12.39
N LYS A 112 2.44 -16.99 -12.65
CA LYS A 112 1.93 -17.22 -14.01
C LYS A 112 1.58 -15.91 -14.71
N ALA A 113 0.96 -14.96 -14.01
CA ALA A 113 0.63 -13.65 -14.56
C ALA A 113 1.87 -12.86 -14.97
N LEU A 114 2.88 -12.79 -14.08
CA LEU A 114 4.15 -12.11 -14.40
C LEU A 114 4.89 -12.76 -15.56
N LYS A 115 4.92 -14.09 -15.63
CA LYS A 115 5.55 -14.82 -16.73
C LYS A 115 4.87 -14.54 -18.07
N ARG A 116 3.53 -14.48 -18.09
CA ARG A 116 2.76 -14.14 -19.31
C ARG A 116 3.05 -12.72 -19.81
N LEU A 117 3.43 -11.82 -18.91
CA LEU A 117 3.75 -10.43 -19.22
C LEU A 117 5.24 -10.19 -19.48
N GLY A 118 6.07 -11.26 -19.51
CA GLY A 118 7.52 -11.15 -19.73
C GLY A 118 8.27 -10.52 -18.55
N MET A 119 7.64 -10.46 -17.37
CA MET A 119 8.18 -9.81 -16.16
C MET A 119 8.78 -10.82 -15.19
N ASP A 120 9.43 -11.86 -15.70
CA ASP A 120 10.02 -12.95 -14.90
C ASP A 120 10.99 -12.43 -13.83
N LYS A 121 11.68 -11.32 -14.11
CA LYS A 121 12.60 -10.68 -13.16
C LYS A 121 11.90 -10.24 -11.86
N LYS A 122 10.64 -9.82 -11.93
CA LYS A 122 9.86 -9.38 -10.76
C LYS A 122 9.43 -10.54 -9.86
N THR A 123 9.50 -11.79 -10.35
CA THR A 123 9.19 -12.97 -9.54
C THR A 123 10.19 -13.20 -8.40
N GLY A 124 11.41 -12.65 -8.52
CA GLY A 124 12.41 -12.72 -7.46
C GLY A 124 11.93 -12.02 -6.18
N LEU A 125 11.45 -10.78 -6.31
CA LEU A 125 10.92 -10.00 -5.18
C LEU A 125 9.73 -10.69 -4.52
N LEU A 126 8.81 -11.26 -5.31
CA LEU A 126 7.64 -11.93 -4.74
C LEU A 126 7.99 -13.18 -3.95
N LYS A 127 9.08 -13.87 -4.30
CA LYS A 127 9.56 -15.06 -3.58
C LYS A 127 10.24 -14.73 -2.25
N THR A 128 10.73 -13.51 -2.08
CA THR A 128 11.34 -13.07 -0.82
C THR A 128 10.32 -12.57 0.18
N LEU A 129 9.07 -12.34 -0.24
CA LEU A 129 8.02 -11.89 0.66
C LEU A 129 7.66 -13.00 1.67
N PRO A 130 7.42 -12.64 2.94
CA PRO A 130 6.99 -13.60 3.95
C PRO A 130 5.61 -14.16 3.60
N GLU A 131 5.26 -15.35 4.08
CA GLU A 131 3.92 -15.90 3.90
C GLU A 131 2.84 -14.95 4.48
N PRO A 132 1.75 -14.66 3.72
CA PRO A 132 0.66 -13.84 4.21
C PRO A 132 -0.01 -14.44 5.44
N VAL A 133 -0.16 -13.61 6.46
CA VAL A 133 -0.75 -13.99 7.75
C VAL A 133 -2.18 -13.52 7.80
N LYS A 134 -3.12 -14.40 8.13
CA LYS A 134 -4.53 -14.04 8.31
C LYS A 134 -4.71 -13.24 9.61
N HIS A 135 -5.45 -12.13 9.55
CA HIS A 135 -5.91 -11.37 10.71
C HIS A 135 -7.25 -10.72 10.39
N ASN A 136 -8.26 -10.98 11.24
CA ASN A 136 -9.64 -10.59 10.97
C ASN A 136 -10.11 -11.01 9.55
N LYS A 137 -10.51 -10.05 8.73
CA LYS A 137 -11.00 -10.24 7.37
C LYS A 137 -9.92 -10.07 6.29
N VAL A 138 -8.68 -9.81 6.68
CA VAL A 138 -7.57 -9.56 5.75
C VAL A 138 -6.44 -10.55 5.94
N PHE A 139 -5.55 -10.58 4.96
CA PHE A 139 -4.22 -11.15 5.05
C PHE A 139 -3.23 -10.00 5.06
N PHE A 140 -2.11 -10.17 5.75
CA PHE A 140 -1.07 -9.15 5.77
C PHE A 140 0.34 -9.74 5.71
N GLN A 141 1.28 -8.93 5.25
CA GLN A 141 2.72 -9.18 5.31
C GLN A 141 3.36 -7.98 6.02
N ALA A 142 4.28 -8.23 6.94
CA ALA A 142 4.86 -7.22 7.81
C ALA A 142 6.38 -7.15 7.64
N PHE A 143 6.91 -5.93 7.57
CA PHE A 143 8.32 -5.64 7.31
C PHE A 143 8.82 -4.57 8.28
N GLY A 144 9.96 -4.84 8.93
CA GLY A 144 10.51 -3.97 9.97
C GLY A 144 9.68 -3.90 11.27
N ILE A 145 8.77 -4.85 11.50
CA ILE A 145 7.88 -4.92 12.66
C ILE A 145 7.48 -6.36 12.95
N THR A 146 7.22 -6.69 14.22
CA THR A 146 6.74 -8.04 14.56
C THR A 146 5.30 -8.23 14.08
N GLN A 147 4.91 -9.48 13.80
CA GLN A 147 3.52 -9.74 13.40
C GLN A 147 2.53 -9.36 14.52
N HIS A 148 2.91 -9.43 15.79
CA HIS A 148 2.04 -9.03 16.91
C HIS A 148 1.75 -7.53 16.87
N GLU A 149 2.79 -6.71 16.73
CA GLU A 149 2.65 -5.25 16.62
C GLU A 149 1.94 -4.85 15.32
N ALA A 150 2.14 -5.58 14.22
CA ALA A 150 1.40 -5.37 12.98
C ALA A 150 -0.11 -5.61 13.16
N ARG A 151 -0.52 -6.64 13.91
CA ARG A 151 -1.95 -6.85 14.26
C ARG A 151 -2.50 -5.68 15.06
N GLN A 152 -1.76 -5.23 16.08
CA GLN A 152 -2.15 -4.04 16.85
C GLN A 152 -2.27 -2.79 15.97
N ALA A 153 -1.40 -2.64 14.96
CA ALA A 153 -1.48 -1.56 13.99
C ALA A 153 -2.76 -1.64 13.16
N ILE A 154 -3.04 -2.82 12.61
CA ILE A 154 -4.23 -3.05 11.81
C ILE A 154 -5.47 -2.76 12.65
N ASP A 155 -5.55 -3.27 13.88
CA ASP A 155 -6.69 -3.05 14.77
C ASP A 155 -6.84 -1.57 15.16
N LEU A 156 -5.74 -0.87 15.44
CA LEU A 156 -5.76 0.55 15.80
C LEU A 156 -6.26 1.44 14.66
N PHE A 157 -5.91 1.13 13.41
CA PHE A 157 -6.23 1.96 12.24
C PHE A 157 -7.47 1.48 11.48
N THR A 158 -8.13 0.41 11.93
CA THR A 158 -9.38 -0.08 11.34
C THR A 158 -10.55 0.35 12.22
N LEU A 159 -11.54 1.05 11.66
CA LEU A 159 -12.73 1.48 12.40
C LEU A 159 -13.94 0.62 12.01
N SER A 160 -14.41 0.75 10.77
CA SER A 160 -15.64 0.09 10.31
C SER A 160 -15.46 -0.74 9.04
N SER A 161 -14.35 -0.54 8.32
CA SER A 161 -14.00 -1.30 7.13
C SER A 161 -13.25 -2.60 7.41
N GLU A 162 -13.01 -3.38 6.34
CA GLU A 162 -12.21 -4.61 6.41
C GLU A 162 -10.70 -4.32 6.43
N ILE A 163 -10.28 -3.20 5.85
CA ILE A 163 -8.89 -2.73 5.76
C ILE A 163 -8.68 -1.49 6.67
N PRO A 164 -7.43 -1.14 7.01
CA PRO A 164 -7.12 0.11 7.69
C PRO A 164 -7.71 1.34 6.99
N GLU A 165 -8.30 2.26 7.76
CA GLU A 165 -8.96 3.48 7.28
C GLU A 165 -8.06 4.36 6.38
N PRO A 166 -6.73 4.51 6.64
CA PRO A 166 -5.85 5.22 5.69
C PRO A 166 -5.85 4.63 4.29
N LEU A 167 -5.90 3.30 4.15
CA LEU A 167 -5.98 2.66 2.84
C LEU A 167 -7.35 2.87 2.20
N ARG A 168 -8.42 2.68 2.97
CA ARG A 168 -9.79 2.88 2.48
C ARG A 168 -9.98 4.30 1.92
N ILE A 169 -9.45 5.30 2.61
CA ILE A 169 -9.58 6.69 2.18
C ILE A 169 -8.73 6.96 0.93
N SER A 170 -7.50 6.43 0.85
CA SER A 170 -6.69 6.53 -0.37
C SER A 170 -7.40 5.90 -1.57
N HIS A 171 -8.02 4.73 -1.36
CA HIS A 171 -8.84 4.06 -2.37
C HIS A 171 -10.00 4.95 -2.84
N MET A 172 -10.76 5.53 -1.90
CA MET A 172 -11.88 6.41 -2.23
C MET A 172 -11.44 7.64 -3.02
N ILE A 173 -10.31 8.26 -2.66
CA ILE A 173 -9.77 9.40 -3.41
C ILE A 173 -9.37 8.98 -4.82
N GLY A 174 -8.78 7.78 -4.98
CA GLY A 174 -8.44 7.22 -6.29
C GLY A 174 -9.66 7.07 -7.17
N GLN A 175 -10.72 6.47 -6.62
CA GLN A 175 -12.01 6.35 -7.30
C GLN A 175 -12.58 7.71 -7.69
N MET A 176 -12.55 8.68 -6.77
CA MET A 176 -13.04 10.04 -7.03
C MET A 176 -12.26 10.71 -8.17
N LEU A 177 -10.93 10.56 -8.21
CA LEU A 177 -10.11 11.18 -9.26
C LEU A 177 -10.42 10.62 -10.64
N LYS A 178 -10.78 9.33 -10.74
CA LYS A 178 -11.10 8.71 -12.03
C LYS A 178 -12.56 8.92 -12.44
N PHE A 179 -13.49 8.83 -11.49
CA PHE A 179 -14.93 8.72 -11.78
C PHE A 179 -15.74 9.95 -11.36
N ASN A 180 -15.10 10.99 -10.83
CA ASN A 180 -15.73 12.19 -10.23
C ASN A 180 -16.60 11.93 -8.99
N GLU A 181 -16.75 10.67 -8.58
CA GLU A 181 -17.38 10.25 -7.33
C GLU A 181 -16.72 8.98 -6.80
N SER A 182 -16.75 8.79 -5.48
CA SER A 182 -16.27 7.58 -4.83
C SER A 182 -17.44 6.79 -4.26
N LYS A 183 -17.38 5.46 -4.36
CA LYS A 183 -18.27 4.59 -3.57
C LYS A 183 -17.65 4.40 -2.18
N GLY A 184 -18.47 4.30 -1.14
CA GLY A 184 -17.98 4.09 0.23
C GLY A 184 -17.39 2.69 0.49
N GLN A 185 -17.34 1.84 -0.53
CA GLN A 185 -16.79 0.49 -0.44
C GLN A 185 -15.34 0.51 -0.91
N ALA A 186 -14.43 0.12 -0.02
CA ALA A 186 -13.13 -0.43 -0.39
C ALA A 186 -13.13 -1.89 0.08
#